data_AF-A0A420MPT6-F1
#
_entry.id   AF-A0A420MPT6-F1
#
_cell.length_a   1.000
_cell.length_b   1.000
_cell.length_c   1.000
_cell.angle_alpha   90.00
_cell.angle_beta   90.00
_cell.angle_gamma   90.00
#
_symmetry.space_group_name_H-M   'P 1'
#
loop_
_entity.id
_entity.type
_entity.pdbx_description
1 polymer ?
#
loop_
_entity_poly.entity_id
_entity_poly.type
_entity_poly.pdbx_seq_one_letter_code
_entity_poly.pdbx_strand_id
1 'polypeptide(L)'
;MLFFHLAAVIACLPAVSAQWTWTIVKDDNPNNEEVEAYELIEKAVKPATARYSRFTNASKALTLSYYPNIPTADGNYNGEIRYGSTPYMNEFTTMHEISHTLGIGQTANFEINCAENNWPTANTLLESWDGEGTRIVCDNGHITPYGMNYQDEWDDLHAERHVRLIDAMLKDGM
;
A
#
# COMPACT_ATOMS: atom_id res chain seq x y z
N MET A 1 2.90 27.94 58.81
CA MET A 1 1.94 27.15 58.00
C MET A 1 2.51 27.07 56.59
N LEU A 2 2.93 25.88 56.17
CA LEU A 2 3.67 25.64 54.93
C LEU A 2 2.68 25.49 53.77
N PHE A 3 2.74 26.37 52.77
CA PHE A 3 1.89 26.29 51.58
C PHE A 3 2.49 25.30 50.58
N PHE A 4 1.86 24.15 50.38
CA PHE A 4 2.16 23.26 49.26
C PHE A 4 1.42 23.77 48.01
N HIS A 5 2.17 24.22 47.00
CA HIS A 5 1.65 24.46 45.67
C HIS A 5 1.70 23.14 44.89
N LEU A 6 0.54 22.55 44.62
CA LEU A 6 0.42 21.41 43.72
C LEU A 6 0.46 21.94 42.28
N ALA A 7 1.57 21.73 41.57
CA ALA A 7 1.62 21.94 40.13
C ALA A 7 1.00 20.72 39.44
N ALA A 8 -0.15 20.90 38.79
CA ALA A 8 -0.73 19.88 37.92
C ALA A 8 0.02 19.88 36.59
N VAL A 9 0.75 18.80 36.31
CA VAL A 9 1.36 18.55 35.00
C VAL A 9 0.29 17.88 34.13
N ILE A 10 -0.28 18.62 33.18
CA ILE A 10 -1.15 18.06 32.14
C ILE A 10 -0.23 17.45 31.08
N ALA A 11 -0.14 16.12 31.05
CA ALA A 11 0.49 15.39 29.96
C ALA A 11 -0.46 15.39 28.76
N CYS A 12 -0.21 16.23 27.77
CA CYS A 12 -0.84 16.13 26.46
C CYS A 12 -0.08 15.05 25.68
N LEU A 13 -0.57 13.81 25.66
CA LEU A 13 -0.03 12.78 24.78
C LEU A 13 -0.52 13.08 23.35
N PRO A 14 0.36 13.32 22.37
CA PRO A 14 -0.08 13.37 20.99
C PRO A 14 -0.60 11.97 20.61
N ALA A 15 -1.87 11.88 20.24
CA ALA A 15 -2.39 10.70 19.56
C ALA A 15 -1.77 10.67 18.15
N VAL A 16 -0.61 10.04 18.01
CA VAL A 16 -0.08 9.69 16.70
C VAL A 16 -1.00 8.59 16.16
N SER A 17 -2.00 8.97 15.38
CA SER A 17 -2.74 8.01 14.57
C SER A 17 -1.76 7.44 13.55
N ALA A 18 -1.63 6.12 13.47
CA ALA A 18 -0.83 5.49 12.43
C ALA A 18 -1.44 5.84 11.07
N GLN A 19 -0.61 6.30 10.14
CA GLN A 19 -1.00 6.63 8.77
C GLN A 19 -1.54 5.39 8.03
N TRP A 20 -0.94 4.23 8.32
CA TRP A 20 -1.39 2.95 7.82
C TRP A 20 -1.77 2.06 9.01
N THR A 21 -3.02 1.61 9.03
CA THR A 21 -3.49 0.63 10.00
C THR A 21 -3.90 -0.63 9.26
N TRP A 22 -3.79 -1.77 9.92
CA TRP A 22 -4.16 -3.04 9.31
C TRP A 22 -4.70 -4.01 10.36
N THR A 23 -5.60 -4.88 9.91
CA THR A 23 -6.13 -6.00 10.68
C THR A 23 -6.12 -7.25 9.81
N ILE A 24 -5.84 -8.41 10.40
CA ILE A 24 -5.96 -9.70 9.73
C ILE A 24 -7.24 -10.36 10.23
N VAL A 25 -8.16 -10.66 9.32
CA VAL A 25 -9.36 -11.47 9.61
C VAL A 25 -8.90 -12.90 9.83
N LYS A 26 -9.15 -13.42 11.04
CA LYS A 26 -8.75 -14.77 11.45
C LYS A 26 -9.99 -15.53 11.89
N ASP A 27 -10.03 -16.82 11.56
CA ASP A 27 -11.03 -17.72 12.12
C ASP A 27 -10.79 -17.94 13.61
N ASP A 28 -11.87 -18.16 14.37
CA ASP A 28 -11.81 -18.37 15.82
C ASP A 28 -11.07 -19.67 16.19
N ASN A 29 -10.99 -20.63 15.27
CA ASN A 29 -10.30 -21.92 15.45
C ASN A 29 -9.58 -22.33 14.15
N PRO A 30 -8.42 -21.71 13.87
CA PRO A 30 -7.75 -21.89 12.60
C PRO A 30 -7.04 -23.24 12.51
N ASN A 31 -7.02 -23.81 11.31
CA ASN A 31 -6.20 -24.96 10.96
C ASN A 31 -4.73 -24.53 10.70
N ASN A 32 -3.84 -25.50 10.47
CA ASN A 32 -2.41 -25.21 10.28
C ASN A 32 -2.11 -24.32 9.06
N GLU A 33 -2.86 -24.49 7.97
CA GLU A 33 -2.70 -23.69 6.75
C GLU A 33 -3.14 -22.24 6.99
N GLU A 34 -4.25 -22.03 7.69
CA GLU A 34 -4.71 -20.70 8.11
C GLU A 34 -3.70 -20.02 9.03
N VAL A 35 -3.14 -20.75 10.01
CA VAL A 35 -2.09 -20.22 10.90
C VAL A 35 -0.87 -19.77 10.10
N GLU A 36 -0.37 -20.61 9.19
CA GLU A 36 0.75 -20.26 8.31
C GLU A 36 0.45 -19.03 7.45
N ALA A 37 -0.74 -18.99 6.84
CA ALA A 37 -1.18 -17.86 6.02
C ALA A 37 -1.20 -16.55 6.83
N TYR A 38 -1.76 -16.57 8.05
CA TYR A 38 -1.81 -15.38 8.89
C TYR A 38 -0.41 -14.87 9.28
N GLU A 39 0.53 -15.77 9.57
CA GLU A 39 1.91 -15.40 9.87
C GLU A 39 2.62 -14.77 8.65
N LEU A 40 2.40 -15.34 7.46
CA LEU A 40 2.97 -14.81 6.22
C LEU A 40 2.37 -13.45 5.84
N ILE A 41 1.04 -13.30 5.94
CA ILE A 41 0.35 -12.01 5.71
C ILE A 41 0.89 -10.95 6.67
N GLU A 42 1.04 -11.28 7.96
CA GLU A 42 1.58 -10.36 8.97
C GLU A 42 3.03 -9.96 8.64
N LYS A 43 3.86 -10.93 8.22
CA LYS A 43 5.24 -10.69 7.80
C LYS A 43 5.34 -9.82 6.55
N ALA A 44 4.35 -9.88 5.67
CA ALA A 44 4.29 -9.11 4.43
C ALA A 44 3.77 -7.67 4.63
N VAL A 45 2.68 -7.49 5.39
CA VAL A 45 2.03 -6.18 5.57
C VAL A 45 2.86 -5.22 6.43
N LYS A 46 3.60 -5.74 7.42
CA LYS A 46 4.45 -4.91 8.29
C LYS A 46 5.48 -4.08 7.51
N PRO A 47 6.37 -4.67 6.70
CA PRO A 47 7.35 -3.89 5.96
C PRO A 47 6.71 -3.07 4.82
N ALA A 48 5.67 -3.60 4.15
CA ALA A 48 4.95 -2.85 3.11
C ALA A 48 4.36 -1.53 3.64
N THR A 49 3.61 -1.58 4.75
CA THR A 49 3.03 -0.38 5.37
C THR A 49 4.09 0.56 5.95
N ALA A 50 5.22 0.03 6.43
CA ALA A 50 6.35 0.85 6.85
C ALA A 50 6.99 1.62 5.68
N ARG A 51 7.13 1.01 4.50
CA ARG A 51 7.62 1.69 3.29
C ARG A 51 6.64 2.76 2.81
N TYR A 52 5.35 2.45 2.75
CA TYR A 52 4.33 3.44 2.43
C TYR A 52 4.37 4.63 3.41
N SER A 53 4.46 4.36 4.72
CA SER A 53 4.59 5.43 5.73
C SER A 53 5.86 6.30 5.57
N ARG A 54 6.91 5.78 4.93
CA ARG A 54 8.18 6.50 4.75
C ARG A 54 8.14 7.47 3.57
N PHE A 55 7.42 7.15 2.50
CA PHE A 55 7.54 7.86 1.22
C PHE A 55 6.27 8.56 0.74
N THR A 56 5.13 8.33 1.39
CA THR A 56 3.87 9.04 1.12
C THR A 56 3.25 9.56 2.41
N ASN A 57 2.30 10.50 2.31
CA ASN A 57 1.37 10.88 3.39
C ASN A 57 -0.02 10.21 3.23
N ALA A 58 -0.22 9.38 2.21
CA ALA A 58 -1.47 8.66 1.98
C ALA A 58 -1.79 7.72 3.15
N SER A 59 -3.06 7.55 3.48
CA SER A 59 -3.49 6.70 4.59
C SER A 59 -4.62 5.78 4.17
N LYS A 60 -4.65 4.59 4.78
CA LYS A 60 -5.75 3.62 4.62
C LYS A 60 -5.81 2.72 5.84
N ALA A 61 -7.01 2.28 6.18
CA ALA A 61 -7.22 1.15 7.07
C ALA A 61 -7.36 -0.11 6.21
N LEU A 62 -6.45 -1.06 6.39
CA LEU A 62 -6.41 -2.29 5.62
C LEU A 62 -7.08 -3.44 6.38
N THR A 63 -7.88 -4.22 5.66
CA THR A 63 -8.46 -5.49 6.15
C THR A 63 -7.89 -6.60 5.31
N LEU A 64 -7.03 -7.43 5.90
CA LEU A 64 -6.33 -8.50 5.19
C LEU A 64 -6.96 -9.84 5.56
N SER A 65 -7.09 -10.74 4.59
CA SER A 65 -7.67 -12.06 4.83
C SER A 65 -7.02 -13.15 3.98
N TYR A 66 -7.09 -14.38 4.47
CA TYR A 66 -6.77 -15.56 3.69
C TYR A 66 -8.05 -16.11 3.04
N TYR A 67 -8.04 -16.28 1.73
CA TYR A 67 -9.17 -16.72 0.92
C TYR A 67 -8.68 -17.69 -0.17
N PRO A 68 -8.54 -19.00 0.10
CA PRO A 68 -7.82 -19.95 -0.76
C PRO A 68 -8.37 -20.13 -2.18
N ASN A 69 -9.59 -19.64 -2.45
CA ASN A 69 -10.24 -19.78 -3.75
C ASN A 69 -9.81 -18.72 -4.78
N ILE A 70 -8.96 -17.75 -4.42
CA ILE A 70 -8.34 -16.86 -5.41
C ILE A 70 -6.92 -17.35 -5.76
N PRO A 71 -6.45 -17.20 -7.02
CA PRO A 71 -5.15 -17.75 -7.40
C PRO A 71 -3.93 -17.07 -6.74
N THR A 72 -4.02 -15.77 -6.49
CA THR A 72 -2.90 -14.92 -6.07
C THR A 72 -3.26 -14.08 -4.84
N ALA A 73 -3.43 -12.77 -5.00
CA ALA A 73 -4.02 -11.83 -4.08
C ALA A 73 -4.88 -10.85 -4.88
N ASP A 74 -5.82 -10.18 -4.22
CA ASP A 74 -6.53 -9.05 -4.81
C ASP A 74 -6.86 -7.98 -3.76
N GLY A 75 -6.65 -6.73 -4.14
CA GLY A 75 -6.97 -5.54 -3.37
C GLY A 75 -8.15 -4.78 -3.96
N ASN A 76 -8.93 -4.12 -3.11
CA ASN A 76 -9.98 -3.20 -3.56
C ASN A 76 -9.87 -1.83 -2.87
N TYR A 77 -10.53 -0.82 -3.45
CA TYR A 77 -10.42 0.57 -2.99
C TYR A 77 -10.84 0.79 -1.52
N ASN A 78 -11.70 -0.07 -0.99
CA ASN A 78 -12.18 0.01 0.39
C ASN A 78 -11.13 -0.43 1.42
N GLY A 79 -9.95 -0.87 0.97
CA GLY A 79 -8.85 -1.29 1.84
C GLY A 79 -8.84 -2.78 2.15
N GLU A 80 -9.66 -3.59 1.48
CA GLU A 80 -9.59 -5.04 1.60
C GLU A 80 -8.45 -5.59 0.73
N ILE A 81 -7.68 -6.52 1.28
CA ILE A 81 -6.68 -7.31 0.54
C ILE A 81 -6.89 -8.79 0.90
N ARG A 82 -7.19 -9.61 -0.10
CA ARG A 82 -7.36 -11.05 0.06
C ARG A 82 -6.15 -11.76 -0.52
N TYR A 83 -5.66 -12.80 0.16
CA TYR A 83 -4.58 -13.66 -0.32
C TYR A 83 -5.08 -15.08 -0.48
N GLY A 84 -4.83 -15.72 -1.61
CA GLY A 84 -5.26 -17.08 -1.86
C GLY A 84 -4.16 -18.14 -1.75
N SER A 85 -2.93 -17.83 -2.17
CA SER A 85 -1.83 -18.79 -2.14
C SER A 85 -0.60 -18.24 -1.43
N THR A 86 0.05 -19.06 -0.60
CA THR A 86 1.17 -18.66 0.26
C THR A 86 2.38 -18.06 -0.47
N PRO A 87 2.73 -18.43 -1.72
CA PRO A 87 3.82 -17.76 -2.46
C PRO A 87 3.58 -16.27 -2.69
N TYR A 88 2.33 -15.82 -2.70
CA TYR A 88 1.93 -14.42 -2.90
C TYR A 88 1.78 -13.64 -1.58
N MET A 89 1.96 -14.29 -0.42
CA MET A 89 1.94 -13.63 0.89
C MET A 89 3.31 -13.04 1.21
N ASN A 90 3.74 -12.09 0.38
CA ASN A 90 5.04 -11.44 0.46
C ASN A 90 4.92 -9.91 0.34
N GLU A 91 6.00 -9.21 0.68
CA GLU A 91 6.03 -7.74 0.71
C GLU A 91 5.73 -7.14 -0.68
N PHE A 92 6.35 -7.67 -1.73
CA PHE A 92 6.12 -7.25 -3.13
C PHE A 92 4.62 -7.24 -3.47
N THR A 93 3.95 -8.37 -3.28
CA THR A 93 2.53 -8.53 -3.61
C THR A 93 1.70 -7.60 -2.74
N THR A 94 2.02 -7.49 -1.46
CA THR A 94 1.28 -6.61 -0.55
C THR A 94 1.42 -5.14 -0.93
N MET A 95 2.58 -4.70 -1.40
CA MET A 95 2.77 -3.34 -1.90
C MET A 95 1.96 -3.06 -3.17
N HIS A 96 1.94 -4.02 -4.09
CA HIS A 96 1.09 -4.00 -5.28
C HIS A 96 -0.39 -3.87 -4.90
N GLU A 97 -0.90 -4.74 -4.03
CA GLU A 97 -2.31 -4.68 -3.62
C GLU A 97 -2.66 -3.40 -2.85
N ILE A 98 -1.74 -2.87 -2.03
CA ILE A 98 -1.95 -1.54 -1.39
C ILE A 98 -2.16 -0.46 -2.47
N SER A 99 -1.46 -0.51 -3.60
CA SER A 99 -1.64 0.46 -4.69
C SER A 99 -3.06 0.39 -5.29
N HIS A 100 -3.64 -0.80 -5.40
CA HIS A 100 -5.05 -0.96 -5.77
C HIS A 100 -5.98 -0.35 -4.72
N THR A 101 -5.70 -0.54 -3.43
CA THR A 101 -6.50 0.14 -2.37
C THR A 101 -6.44 1.67 -2.43
N LEU A 102 -5.42 2.22 -3.08
CA LEU A 102 -5.23 3.65 -3.27
C LEU A 102 -5.84 4.19 -4.56
N GLY A 103 -6.13 3.34 -5.55
CA GLY A 103 -6.93 3.73 -6.71
C GLY A 103 -6.50 3.13 -8.04
N ILE A 104 -5.32 2.50 -8.12
CA ILE A 104 -4.84 1.82 -9.34
C ILE A 104 -5.90 0.80 -9.80
N GLY A 105 -6.45 0.99 -11.01
CA GLY A 105 -7.50 0.13 -11.57
C GLY A 105 -8.85 0.13 -10.83
N GLN A 106 -9.07 1.04 -9.87
CA GLN A 106 -10.27 1.04 -9.03
C GLN A 106 -11.11 2.33 -9.14
N THR A 107 -10.52 3.45 -9.54
CA THR A 107 -11.21 4.76 -9.58
C THR A 107 -11.48 5.22 -11.01
N ALA A 108 -12.56 5.98 -11.20
CA ALA A 108 -12.84 6.62 -12.49
C ALA A 108 -11.73 7.62 -12.88
N ASN A 109 -11.11 8.28 -11.89
CA ASN A 109 -10.01 9.21 -12.13
C ASN A 109 -8.76 8.49 -12.63
N PHE A 110 -8.45 7.30 -12.10
CA PHE A 110 -7.38 6.47 -12.65
C PHE A 110 -7.61 6.19 -14.14
N GLU A 111 -8.81 5.73 -14.51
CA GLU A 111 -9.15 5.42 -15.91
C GLU A 111 -9.07 6.66 -16.82
N ILE A 112 -9.58 7.81 -16.36
CA ILE A 112 -9.53 9.07 -17.11
C ILE A 112 -8.08 9.50 -17.32
N ASN A 113 -7.28 9.56 -16.26
CA ASN A 113 -5.89 9.98 -16.35
C ASN A 113 -5.06 9.01 -17.18
N CYS A 114 -5.35 7.71 -17.12
CA CYS A 114 -4.74 6.70 -17.99
C CYS A 114 -5.08 6.93 -19.47
N ALA A 115 -6.35 7.16 -19.80
CA ALA A 115 -6.81 7.40 -21.17
C ALA A 115 -6.19 8.67 -21.79
N GLU A 116 -6.00 9.71 -20.97
CA GLU A 116 -5.43 10.99 -21.40
C GLU A 116 -3.90 11.07 -21.22
N ASN A 117 -3.29 10.06 -20.59
CA ASN A 117 -1.94 10.10 -20.05
C ASN A 117 -1.65 11.34 -19.18
N ASN A 118 -2.68 11.82 -18.47
CA ASN A 118 -2.64 13.05 -17.72
C ASN A 118 -2.07 12.83 -16.30
N TRP A 119 -0.78 12.54 -16.25
CA TRP A 119 -0.03 12.30 -15.02
C TRP A 119 1.11 13.32 -14.86
N PRO A 120 0.83 14.62 -14.69
CA PRO A 120 1.88 15.65 -14.76
C PRO A 120 2.97 15.47 -13.69
N THR A 121 2.61 15.19 -12.44
CA THR A 121 3.59 14.97 -11.37
C THR A 121 4.29 13.62 -11.54
N ALA A 122 3.53 12.56 -11.83
CA ALA A 122 4.08 11.21 -11.89
C ALA A 122 4.96 10.99 -13.14
N ASN A 123 4.58 11.52 -14.30
CA ASN A 123 5.42 11.46 -15.51
C ASN A 123 6.71 12.27 -15.34
N THR A 124 6.67 13.47 -14.76
CA THR A 124 7.91 14.22 -14.45
C THR A 124 8.82 13.45 -13.49
N LEU A 125 8.25 12.75 -12.51
CA LEU A 125 9.02 11.89 -11.62
C LEU A 125 9.69 10.73 -12.37
N LEU A 126 8.96 10.04 -13.25
CA LEU A 126 9.51 8.98 -14.10
C LEU A 126 10.63 9.48 -15.00
N GLU A 127 10.45 10.64 -15.64
CA GLU A 127 11.49 11.23 -16.48
C GLU A 127 12.79 11.49 -15.70
N SER A 128 12.68 11.88 -14.43
CA SER A 128 13.84 12.11 -13.56
C SER A 128 14.63 10.83 -13.23
N TRP A 129 14.00 9.67 -13.37
CA TRP A 129 14.59 8.36 -13.06
C TRP A 129 15.10 7.63 -14.30
N ASP A 130 14.32 7.65 -15.37
CA ASP A 130 14.49 6.74 -16.51
C ASP A 130 14.71 7.48 -17.83
N GLY A 131 14.69 8.81 -17.81
CA GLY A 131 15.01 9.68 -18.93
C GLY A 131 13.79 10.37 -19.55
N GLU A 132 14.07 11.45 -20.27
CA GLU A 132 13.08 12.29 -20.95
C GLU A 132 12.13 11.46 -21.83
N GLY A 133 10.84 11.74 -21.75
CA GLY A 133 9.82 11.03 -22.52
C GLY A 133 9.31 9.72 -21.89
N THR A 134 9.83 9.29 -20.74
CA THR A 134 9.28 8.13 -20.01
C THR A 134 7.88 8.44 -19.48
N ARG A 135 6.90 7.58 -19.74
CA ARG A 135 5.50 7.79 -19.35
C ARG A 135 4.93 6.59 -18.61
N ILE A 136 3.95 6.85 -17.76
CA ILE A 136 3.06 5.80 -17.25
C ILE A 136 2.31 5.19 -18.43
N VAL A 137 2.26 3.87 -18.46
CA VAL A 137 1.41 3.07 -19.34
C VAL A 137 0.46 2.28 -18.46
N CYS A 138 -0.84 2.42 -18.71
CA CYS A 138 -1.85 1.65 -18.00
C CYS A 138 -2.34 0.48 -18.85
N ASP A 139 -2.48 -0.69 -18.23
CA ASP A 139 -3.05 -1.88 -18.88
C ASP A 139 -3.81 -2.73 -17.87
N ASN A 140 -5.06 -3.06 -18.22
CA ASN A 140 -5.95 -3.91 -17.43
C ASN A 140 -5.93 -3.63 -15.92
N GLY A 141 -6.06 -2.36 -15.53
CA GLY A 141 -6.07 -1.94 -14.12
C GLY A 141 -4.70 -1.85 -13.45
N HIS A 142 -3.61 -2.02 -14.19
CA HIS A 142 -2.23 -1.91 -13.69
C HIS A 142 -1.48 -0.77 -14.36
N ILE A 143 -0.28 -0.48 -13.87
CA ILE A 143 0.64 0.47 -14.49
C ILE A 143 2.01 -0.16 -14.75
N THR A 144 2.71 0.40 -15.73
CA THR A 144 4.15 0.27 -15.91
C THR A 144 4.73 1.65 -16.24
N PRO A 145 6.00 1.92 -15.93
CA PRO A 145 6.90 1.14 -15.07
C PRO A 145 6.51 1.24 -13.58
N TYR A 146 7.17 0.45 -12.73
CA TYR A 146 7.03 0.44 -11.26
C TYR A 146 5.66 0.09 -10.69
N GLY A 147 4.82 -0.62 -11.44
CA GLY A 147 3.54 -1.15 -10.93
C GLY A 147 3.67 -2.37 -10.02
N MET A 148 4.86 -3.01 -9.98
CA MET A 148 5.07 -4.27 -9.25
C MET A 148 4.10 -5.37 -9.70
N ASN A 149 4.02 -5.62 -11.00
CA ASN A 149 3.10 -6.60 -11.61
C ASN A 149 3.68 -8.04 -11.61
N TYR A 150 5.01 -8.18 -11.61
CA TYR A 150 5.70 -9.47 -11.58
C TYR A 150 6.78 -9.51 -10.51
N GLN A 151 6.91 -10.64 -9.80
CA GLN A 151 7.82 -10.76 -8.64
C GLN A 151 9.30 -10.52 -9.00
N ASP A 152 9.71 -10.75 -10.24
CA ASP A 152 11.05 -10.48 -10.73
C ASP A 152 11.35 -8.98 -10.91
N GLU A 153 10.35 -8.10 -10.78
CA GLU A 153 10.52 -6.65 -10.67
C GLU A 153 10.98 -6.20 -9.27
N TRP A 154 10.98 -7.11 -8.28
CA TRP A 154 11.31 -6.76 -6.90
C TRP A 154 12.81 -6.48 -6.68
N ASP A 155 13.10 -5.24 -6.29
CA ASP A 155 14.28 -4.86 -5.53
C ASP A 155 13.96 -3.65 -4.62
N ASP A 156 14.88 -3.28 -3.73
CA ASP A 156 14.65 -2.18 -2.78
C ASP A 156 14.45 -0.81 -3.47
N LEU A 157 15.12 -0.58 -4.60
CA LEU A 157 14.98 0.66 -5.37
C LEU A 157 13.63 0.70 -6.08
N HIS A 158 13.21 -0.41 -6.68
CA HIS A 158 11.91 -0.57 -7.31
C HIS A 158 10.79 -0.39 -6.28
N ALA A 159 10.92 -0.97 -5.09
CA ALA A 159 9.96 -0.79 -3.98
C ALA A 159 9.85 0.68 -3.55
N GLU A 160 10.96 1.40 -3.44
CA GLU A 160 10.92 2.84 -3.16
C GLU A 160 10.28 3.64 -4.31
N ARG A 161 10.68 3.37 -5.55
CA ARG A 161 10.14 4.04 -6.75
C ARG A 161 8.65 3.79 -6.91
N HIS A 162 8.17 2.58 -6.63
CA HIS A 162 6.76 2.23 -6.62
C HIS A 162 5.97 3.17 -5.69
N VAL A 163 6.33 3.24 -4.40
CA VAL A 163 5.57 4.08 -3.44
C VAL A 163 5.61 5.56 -3.83
N ARG A 164 6.77 6.06 -4.27
CA ARG A 164 6.91 7.46 -4.69
C ARG A 164 6.11 7.77 -5.95
N LEU A 165 6.01 6.82 -6.88
CA LEU A 165 5.20 6.97 -8.09
C LEU A 165 3.71 6.98 -7.74
N ILE A 166 3.26 6.06 -6.88
CA ILE A 166 1.88 6.06 -6.37
C ILE A 166 1.54 7.37 -5.66
N ASP A 167 2.44 7.91 -4.82
CA ASP A 167 2.25 9.22 -4.19
C ASP A 167 2.12 10.38 -5.20
N ALA A 168 2.90 10.34 -6.28
CA ALA A 168 2.79 11.31 -7.36
C ALA A 168 1.47 11.19 -8.13
N MET A 169 1.02 9.96 -8.41
CA MET A 169 -0.28 9.71 -9.06
C MET A 169 -1.45 10.18 -8.20
N LEU A 170 -1.38 9.99 -6.87
CA LEU A 170 -2.38 10.54 -5.94
C LEU A 170 -2.45 12.07 -6.00
N LYS A 171 -1.30 12.75 -6.16
CA LYS A 171 -1.25 14.22 -6.34
C LYS A 171 -1.85 14.67 -7.68
N ASP A 172 -1.79 13.81 -8.69
CA ASP A 172 -2.41 14.02 -9.99
C ASP A 172 -3.91 13.66 -10.01
N GLY A 173 -4.47 13.30 -8.85
CA GLY A 173 -5.91 13.14 -8.66
C GLY A 173 -6.46 11.72 -8.88
N MET A 174 -5.58 10.69 -8.86
CA MET A 174 -5.99 9.28 -8.79
C MET A 174 -6.96 9.01 -7.64
#